data_AF-A0A1B6H9X3-F1
#
_entry.id   AF-A0A1B6H9X3-F1
#
_cell.length_a   1.000
_cell.length_b   1.000
_cell.length_c   1.000
_cell.angle_alpha   90.00
_cell.angle_beta   90.00
_cell.angle_gamma   90.00
#
_symmetry.space_group_name_H-M   'P 1'
#
loop_
_entity.id
_entity.type
_entity.pdbx_description
1 polymer ?
#
loop_
_entity_poly.entity_id
_entity_poly.type
_entity_poly.pdbx_seq_one_letter_code
_entity_poly.pdbx_strand_id
1 'polypeptide(L)'
;PVSVGFTSAAAIIIATTMLKDLLGLQFAANSFLETLEAVVAHLGQTRVWDAVLGVTCMAVLLFLRKIKDLPVGPADVNKRTRAQSCLAHGLWFISTARNILVVLACGVMSYVFELHGTAPFVLSAHVKGGLPTFQPPPFSVTTNNVTHSFLDMTSSFQSAIIVLPLLSILENISLAKVFSEGRSIDATQEMLALGLCNFFSAFVGSMPVSGALSRGAVNNASGVKTTCGGIYTGILV
;
A
#
# COMPACT_ATOMS: atom_id res chain seq x y z
N PRO A 1 6.98 -18.28 -13.43
CA PRO A 1 6.15 -17.84 -14.58
C PRO A 1 4.73 -17.42 -14.16
N VAL A 2 3.99 -18.27 -13.43
CA VAL A 2 2.61 -17.96 -13.02
C VAL A 2 2.52 -16.78 -12.05
N SER A 3 3.36 -16.70 -11.02
CA SER A 3 3.36 -15.57 -10.08
C SER A 3 3.74 -14.24 -10.74
N VAL A 4 4.67 -14.26 -11.70
CA VAL A 4 5.09 -13.08 -12.47
C VAL A 4 3.96 -12.60 -13.37
N GLY A 5 3.23 -13.52 -14.03
CA GLY A 5 2.05 -13.18 -14.82
C GLY A 5 0.93 -12.58 -13.97
N PHE A 6 0.64 -13.20 -12.82
CA PHE A 6 -0.36 -12.71 -11.86
C PHE A 6 -0.01 -11.31 -11.35
N THR A 7 1.22 -11.11 -10.85
CA THR A 7 1.67 -9.80 -10.32
C THR A 7 1.70 -8.71 -11.39
N SER A 8 2.04 -9.05 -12.64
CA SER A 8 2.02 -8.10 -13.75
C SER A 8 0.58 -7.69 -14.12
N ALA A 9 -0.35 -8.65 -14.17
CA ALA A 9 -1.76 -8.36 -14.41
C ALA A 9 -2.36 -7.52 -13.28
N ALA A 10 -2.08 -7.88 -12.02
CA ALA A 10 -2.50 -7.11 -10.86
C ALA A 10 -1.94 -5.67 -10.90
N ALA A 11 -0.67 -5.49 -11.28
CA ALA A 11 -0.06 -4.18 -11.42
C ALA A 11 -0.75 -3.32 -12.49
N ILE A 12 -1.13 -3.90 -13.64
CA ILE A 12 -1.87 -3.20 -14.70
C ILE A 12 -3.27 -2.80 -14.21
N ILE A 13 -3.97 -3.69 -13.52
CA ILE A 13 -5.29 -3.40 -12.94
C ILE A 13 -5.19 -2.26 -11.94
N ILE A 14 -4.25 -2.33 -10.99
CA ILE A 14 -4.02 -1.28 -9.98
C ILE A 14 -3.64 0.05 -10.65
N ALA A 15 -2.72 0.04 -11.62
CA ALA A 15 -2.34 1.26 -12.32
C ALA A 15 -3.53 1.92 -13.02
N THR A 16 -4.45 1.12 -13.56
CA THR A 16 -5.64 1.59 -14.25
C THR A 16 -6.69 2.11 -13.28
N THR A 17 -6.91 1.44 -12.14
CA THR A 17 -7.86 1.91 -11.13
C THR A 17 -7.39 3.16 -10.41
N MET A 18 -6.08 3.35 -10.24
CA MET A 18 -5.49 4.56 -9.66
C MET A 18 -5.43 5.75 -10.64
N LEU A 19 -5.65 5.52 -11.94
CA LEU A 19 -5.60 6.58 -12.95
C LEU A 19 -6.70 7.63 -12.73
N LYS A 20 -7.88 7.23 -12.26
CA LYS A 20 -8.97 8.17 -11.96
C LYS A 20 -8.61 9.10 -10.78
N ASP A 21 -7.96 8.55 -9.76
CA ASP A 21 -7.53 9.30 -8.57
C ASP A 21 -6.41 10.28 -8.95
N LEU A 22 -5.50 9.86 -9.84
CA LEU A 22 -4.47 10.72 -10.41
C LEU A 22 -5.07 11.92 -11.16
N LEU A 23 -6.20 11.74 -11.86
CA LEU A 23 -6.87 12.78 -12.63
C LEU A 23 -7.94 13.56 -11.83
N GLY A 24 -8.15 13.22 -10.55
CA GLY A 24 -9.17 13.84 -9.71
C GLY A 24 -10.62 13.54 -10.14
N LEU A 25 -10.85 12.43 -10.85
CA LEU A 25 -12.18 12.02 -11.33
C LEU A 25 -12.91 11.18 -10.28
N GLN A 26 -14.16 11.52 -9.98
CA GLN A 26 -14.97 10.81 -8.98
C GLN A 26 -16.07 9.99 -9.66
N PHE A 27 -15.82 8.69 -9.85
CA PHE A 27 -16.84 7.74 -10.31
C PHE A 27 -16.62 6.34 -9.75
N ALA A 28 -17.72 5.59 -9.65
CA ALA A 28 -17.72 4.18 -9.33
C ALA A 28 -17.54 3.37 -10.62
N ALA A 29 -16.50 2.56 -10.70
CA ALA A 29 -16.28 1.59 -11.77
C ALA A 29 -15.94 0.26 -11.14
N ASN A 30 -16.60 -0.81 -11.58
CA ASN A 30 -16.50 -2.13 -10.95
C ASN A 30 -15.54 -3.05 -11.71
N SER A 31 -15.27 -2.74 -12.99
CA SER A 31 -14.37 -3.51 -13.83
C SER A 31 -13.25 -2.67 -14.46
N PHE A 32 -12.18 -3.34 -14.87
CA PHE A 32 -11.03 -2.73 -15.54
C PHE A 32 -11.45 -1.99 -16.83
N LEU A 33 -12.31 -2.63 -17.65
CA LEU A 33 -12.77 -2.06 -18.92
C LEU A 33 -13.71 -0.87 -18.68
N GLU A 34 -14.65 -0.97 -17.73
CA GLU A 34 -15.49 0.16 -17.33
C GLU A 34 -14.65 1.34 -16.84
N THR A 35 -13.56 1.06 -16.10
CA THR A 35 -12.67 2.13 -15.62
C THR A 35 -12.00 2.84 -16.78
N LEU A 36 -11.51 2.11 -17.80
CA LEU A 36 -10.89 2.72 -18.98
C LEU A 36 -11.89 3.55 -19.78
N GLU A 37 -13.08 3.02 -20.05
CA GLU A 37 -14.12 3.73 -20.79
C GLU A 37 -14.57 4.98 -20.03
N ALA A 38 -14.78 4.87 -18.72
CA ALA A 38 -15.18 5.99 -17.87
C ALA A 38 -14.11 7.07 -17.79
N VAL A 39 -12.81 6.70 -17.68
CA VAL A 39 -11.70 7.66 -17.73
C VAL A 39 -11.75 8.43 -19.05
N VAL A 40 -11.82 7.74 -20.20
CA VAL A 40 -11.83 8.37 -21.52
C VAL A 40 -13.03 9.30 -21.70
N ALA A 41 -14.22 8.85 -21.30
CA ALA A 41 -15.45 9.64 -21.39
C ALA A 41 -15.41 10.91 -20.51
N HIS A 42 -14.75 10.84 -19.34
CA HIS A 42 -14.69 11.94 -18.37
C HIS A 42 -13.37 12.73 -18.39
N LEU A 43 -12.51 12.55 -19.40
CA LEU A 43 -11.26 13.32 -19.56
C LEU A 43 -11.50 14.84 -19.56
N GLY A 44 -12.67 15.29 -20.05
CA GLY A 44 -13.02 16.71 -20.05
C GLY A 44 -13.35 17.29 -18.65
N GLN A 45 -13.60 16.43 -17.66
CA GLN A 45 -13.94 16.82 -16.28
C GLN A 45 -12.75 16.70 -15.32
N THR A 46 -11.55 16.45 -15.85
CA THR A 46 -10.31 16.32 -15.07
C THR A 46 -10.04 17.60 -14.27
N ARG A 47 -9.79 17.41 -12.97
CA ARG A 47 -9.36 18.50 -12.10
C ARG A 47 -7.88 18.75 -12.31
N VAL A 48 -7.55 19.83 -13.01
CA VAL A 48 -6.18 20.15 -13.41
C VAL A 48 -5.24 20.22 -12.20
N TRP A 49 -5.70 20.77 -11.07
CA TRP A 49 -4.89 20.86 -9.86
C TRP A 49 -4.56 19.51 -9.24
N ASP A 50 -5.53 18.59 -9.14
CA ASP A 50 -5.30 17.22 -8.67
C ASP A 50 -4.36 16.46 -9.61
N ALA A 51 -4.53 16.63 -10.93
CA ALA A 51 -3.66 16.03 -11.93
C ALA A 51 -2.21 16.53 -11.84
N VAL A 52 -2.01 17.84 -11.72
CA VAL A 52 -0.68 18.43 -11.56
C VAL A 52 -0.04 17.96 -10.26
N LEU A 53 -0.78 17.93 -9.16
CA LEU A 53 -0.29 17.42 -7.88
C LEU A 53 0.16 15.96 -8.00
N GLY A 54 -0.70 15.09 -8.56
CA GLY A 54 -0.43 13.68 -8.74
C GLY A 54 0.80 13.40 -9.61
N VAL A 55 0.90 14.06 -10.77
CA VAL A 55 2.05 13.93 -11.68
C VAL A 55 3.34 14.46 -11.04
N THR A 56 3.25 15.59 -10.31
CA THR A 56 4.40 16.15 -9.58
C THR A 56 4.88 15.20 -8.49
N CYS A 57 3.96 14.65 -7.69
CA CYS A 57 4.27 13.65 -6.67
C CYS A 57 4.93 12.40 -7.26
N MET A 58 4.41 11.91 -8.39
CA MET A 58 5.01 10.78 -9.11
C MET A 58 6.44 11.11 -9.55
N ALA A 59 6.65 12.27 -10.17
CA ALA A 59 7.98 12.72 -10.61
C ALA A 59 8.96 12.85 -9.43
N VAL A 60 8.52 13.45 -8.32
CA VAL A 60 9.33 13.59 -7.09
C VAL A 60 9.68 12.22 -6.49
N LEU A 61 8.72 11.28 -6.41
CA LEU A 61 9.01 9.93 -5.90
C LEU A 61 10.02 9.18 -6.76
N LEU A 62 9.90 9.29 -8.09
CA LEU A 62 10.85 8.70 -9.04
C LEU A 62 12.23 9.36 -8.94
N PHE A 63 12.27 10.68 -8.79
CA PHE A 63 13.50 11.43 -8.56
C PHE A 63 14.18 11.01 -7.25
N LEU A 64 13.46 11.01 -6.12
CA LEU A 64 13.95 10.56 -4.82
C LEU A 64 14.45 9.11 -4.87
N ARG A 65 13.82 8.24 -5.67
CA ARG A 65 14.27 6.87 -5.90
C ARG A 65 15.61 6.81 -6.64
N LYS A 66 15.92 7.78 -7.51
CA LYS A 66 17.19 7.88 -8.25
C LYS A 66 18.31 8.50 -7.43
N ILE A 67 18.00 9.27 -6.38
CA ILE A 67 19.01 9.90 -5.51
C ILE A 67 19.94 8.87 -4.87
N LYS A 68 19.45 7.69 -4.49
CA LYS A 68 20.30 6.62 -3.92
C LYS A 68 21.27 5.99 -4.93
N ASP A 69 21.04 6.19 -6.23
CA ASP A 69 21.90 5.64 -7.29
C ASP A 69 23.03 6.63 -7.67
N LEU A 70 23.05 7.83 -7.06
CA LEU A 70 24.13 8.79 -7.26
C LEU A 70 25.43 8.25 -6.64
N PRO A 71 26.55 8.21 -7.38
CA PRO A 71 27.81 7.68 -6.89
C PRO A 71 28.42 8.62 -5.84
N VAL A 72 28.05 8.43 -4.58
CA VAL A 72 28.63 9.18 -3.46
C VAL A 72 29.88 8.49 -2.97
N GLY A 73 30.98 8.80 -3.66
CA GLY A 73 32.33 8.37 -3.30
C GLY A 73 32.70 6.96 -3.78
N PRO A 74 33.96 6.55 -3.57
CA PRO A 74 34.47 5.27 -4.05
C PRO A 74 33.69 4.08 -3.44
N ALA A 75 33.66 2.98 -4.19
CA ALA A 75 32.99 1.72 -3.82
C ALA A 75 33.62 1.07 -2.57
N ASP A 76 34.88 1.40 -2.26
CA ASP A 76 35.57 0.94 -1.05
C ASP A 76 35.09 1.68 0.21
N VAL A 77 34.37 0.96 1.08
CA VAL A 77 33.94 1.44 2.42
C VAL A 77 35.12 1.95 3.25
N ASN A 78 36.31 1.36 3.09
CA ASN A 78 37.52 1.72 3.83
C ASN A 78 38.23 3.01 3.37
N LYS A 79 37.84 3.60 2.23
CA LYS A 79 38.44 4.85 1.71
C LYS A 79 37.51 6.07 1.82
N ARG A 80 36.29 5.90 2.35
CA ARG A 80 35.33 7.00 2.48
C ARG A 80 35.67 7.92 3.64
N THR A 81 35.72 9.22 3.37
CA THR A 81 35.82 10.26 4.40
C THR A 81 34.55 10.27 5.26
N ARG A 82 34.64 10.68 6.55
CA ARG A 82 33.45 10.83 7.44
C ARG A 82 32.29 11.59 6.80
N ALA A 83 32.58 12.66 6.06
CA ALA A 83 31.58 13.46 5.35
C ALA A 83 30.85 12.66 4.26
N GLN A 84 31.56 11.80 3.51
CA GLN A 84 30.98 10.95 2.47
C GLN A 84 30.12 9.83 3.08
N SER A 85 30.54 9.26 4.20
CA SER A 85 29.73 8.27 4.93
C SER A 85 28.47 8.90 5.52
N CYS A 86 28.53 10.14 6.02
CA CYS A 86 27.35 10.85 6.49
C CYS A 86 26.38 11.16 5.33
N LEU A 87 26.90 11.66 4.20
CA LEU A 87 26.10 11.94 3.00
C LEU A 87 25.43 10.66 2.47
N ALA A 88 26.18 9.55 2.37
CA ALA A 88 25.64 8.27 1.88
C ALA A 88 24.51 7.73 2.78
N HIS A 89 24.68 7.78 4.12
CA HIS A 89 23.60 7.39 5.04
C HIS A 89 22.40 8.33 4.94
N GLY A 90 22.62 9.64 4.82
CA GLY A 90 21.55 10.62 4.63
C GLY A 90 20.74 10.37 3.35
N LEU A 91 21.42 10.13 2.23
CA LEU A 91 20.78 9.85 0.94
C LEU A 91 20.03 8.51 0.95
N TRP A 92 20.58 7.48 1.60
CA TRP A 92 19.88 6.22 1.81
C TRP A 92 18.60 6.43 2.63
N PHE A 93 18.68 7.19 3.73
CA PHE A 93 17.53 7.50 4.58
C PHE A 93 16.44 8.27 3.82
N ILE A 94 16.81 9.32 3.07
CA ILE A 94 15.89 10.12 2.24
C ILE A 94 15.19 9.24 1.19
N SER A 95 15.95 8.36 0.50
CA SER A 95 15.39 7.45 -0.50
C SER A 95 14.44 6.41 0.12
N THR A 96 14.74 5.92 1.32
CA THR A 96 13.87 4.97 2.05
C THR A 96 12.61 5.66 2.58
N ALA A 97 12.73 6.90 3.07
CA ALA A 97 11.64 7.72 3.59
C ALA A 97 10.84 8.48 2.51
N ARG A 98 11.09 8.24 1.22
CA ARG A 98 10.48 8.99 0.12
C ARG A 98 8.95 9.12 0.20
N ASN A 99 8.23 8.05 0.57
CA ASN A 99 6.77 8.06 0.64
C ASN A 99 6.26 8.99 1.76
N ILE A 100 6.84 8.92 2.96
CA ILE A 100 6.43 9.77 4.08
C ILE A 100 6.81 11.23 3.84
N LEU A 101 7.97 11.50 3.23
CA LEU A 101 8.39 12.86 2.89
C LEU A 101 7.39 13.53 1.94
N VAL A 102 6.94 12.81 0.90
CA VAL A 102 5.97 13.34 -0.06
C VAL A 102 4.61 13.55 0.60
N VAL A 103 4.14 12.61 1.43
CA VAL A 103 2.85 12.76 2.14
C VAL A 103 2.88 13.95 3.10
N LEU A 104 3.95 14.13 3.88
CA LEU A 104 4.08 15.28 4.79
C LEU A 104 4.16 16.60 4.02
N ALA A 105 4.93 16.66 2.93
CA ALA A 105 5.01 17.86 2.09
C ALA A 105 3.65 18.22 1.48
N CYS A 106 2.91 17.23 0.96
CA CYS A 106 1.56 17.44 0.43
C CYS A 106 0.57 17.86 1.53
N GLY A 107 0.66 17.26 2.72
CA GLY A 107 -0.17 17.62 3.86
C GLY A 107 0.06 19.05 4.33
N VAL A 108 1.32 19.47 4.46
CA VAL A 108 1.67 20.86 4.80
C VAL A 108 1.20 21.82 3.70
N MET A 109 1.43 21.49 2.43
CA MET A 109 0.96 22.31 1.31
C MET A 109 -0.56 22.45 1.33
N SER A 110 -1.30 21.35 1.52
CA SER A 110 -2.75 21.34 1.63
C SER A 110 -3.24 22.22 2.78
N TYR A 111 -2.60 22.12 3.95
CA TYR A 111 -2.93 22.94 5.12
C TYR A 111 -2.71 24.44 4.85
N VAL A 112 -1.61 24.82 4.19
CA VAL A 112 -1.34 26.21 3.82
C VAL A 112 -2.38 26.73 2.82
N PHE A 113 -2.80 25.93 1.85
CA PHE A 113 -3.84 26.32 0.89
C PHE A 113 -5.21 26.47 1.55
N GLU A 114 -5.56 25.59 2.49
CA GLU A 114 -6.80 25.67 3.26
C GLU A 114 -6.85 26.93 4.14
N LEU A 115 -5.73 27.35 4.73
CA LEU A 115 -5.62 28.62 5.46
C LEU A 115 -5.89 29.85 4.58
N HIS A 116 -5.56 29.78 3.28
CA HIS A 116 -5.82 30.86 2.31
C HIS A 116 -7.23 30.79 1.69
N GLY A 117 -8.08 29.85 2.13
CA GLY A 117 -9.47 29.74 1.68
C GLY A 117 -9.66 29.12 0.28
N THR A 118 -8.60 28.56 -0.30
CA THR A 118 -8.67 27.85 -1.59
C THR A 118 -8.22 26.41 -1.36
N ALA A 119 -9.13 25.43 -1.42
CA ALA A 119 -8.75 24.03 -1.47
C ALA A 119 -8.81 23.54 -2.92
N PRO A 120 -7.72 23.69 -3.71
CA PRO A 120 -7.72 23.29 -5.12
C PRO A 120 -7.69 21.77 -5.32
N PHE A 121 -7.48 20.99 -4.26
CA PHE A 121 -7.33 19.53 -4.30
C PHE A 121 -8.46 18.81 -3.58
N VAL A 122 -8.73 17.56 -3.97
CA VAL A 122 -9.63 16.67 -3.24
C VAL A 122 -8.96 16.25 -1.93
N LEU A 123 -9.53 16.70 -0.81
CA LEU A 123 -9.07 16.31 0.53
C LEU A 123 -9.53 14.91 0.87
N SER A 124 -8.68 14.19 1.61
CA SER A 124 -9.08 12.92 2.23
C SER A 124 -10.20 13.17 3.23
N ALA A 125 -11.13 12.22 3.32
CA ALA A 125 -12.21 12.28 4.30
C ALA A 125 -11.66 12.28 5.74
N HIS A 126 -12.48 12.73 6.68
CA HIS A 126 -12.10 12.78 8.09
C HIS A 126 -11.72 11.39 8.62
N VAL A 127 -10.51 11.27 9.16
CA VAL A 127 -10.04 10.05 9.79
C VAL A 127 -10.56 10.01 11.22
N LYS A 128 -11.40 9.02 11.53
CA LYS A 128 -11.90 8.80 12.89
C LYS A 128 -10.73 8.42 13.80
N GLY A 129 -10.42 9.27 14.79
CA GLY A 129 -9.41 8.97 15.79
C GLY A 129 -9.86 7.90 16.80
N GLY A 130 -8.90 7.17 17.35
CA GLY A 130 -9.12 6.15 18.38
C GLY A 130 -9.00 4.71 17.89
N LEU A 131 -9.03 3.77 18.83
CA LEU A 131 -8.98 2.35 18.52
C LEU A 131 -10.31 1.87 17.92
N PRO A 132 -10.28 0.95 16.93
CA PRO A 132 -11.50 0.30 16.47
C PRO A 132 -12.16 -0.46 17.63
N THR A 133 -13.49 -0.45 17.66
CA THR A 133 -14.24 -1.20 18.67
C THR A 133 -14.13 -2.69 18.38
N PHE A 134 -13.72 -3.48 19.38
CA PHE A 134 -13.70 -4.93 19.27
C PHE A 134 -15.14 -5.47 19.20
N GLN A 135 -15.54 -5.99 18.05
CA GLN A 135 -16.87 -6.52 17.80
C GLN A 135 -16.77 -7.74 16.86
N PRO A 136 -17.57 -8.80 17.07
CA PRO A 136 -17.62 -9.90 16.12
C PRO A 136 -18.05 -9.39 14.74
N PRO A 137 -17.56 -10.01 13.65
CA PRO A 137 -17.98 -9.63 12.30
C PRO A 137 -19.50 -9.77 12.16
N PRO A 138 -20.19 -8.80 11.53
CA PRO A 138 -21.64 -8.83 11.42
C PRO A 138 -22.10 -9.99 10.53
N PHE A 139 -23.08 -10.75 11.01
CA PHE A 139 -23.73 -11.84 10.26
C PHE A 139 -24.94 -11.37 9.44
N SER A 140 -25.34 -10.10 9.57
CA SER A 140 -26.35 -9.46 8.74
C SER A 140 -26.08 -7.96 8.64
N VAL A 141 -26.39 -7.38 7.48
CA VAL A 141 -26.25 -5.94 7.23
C VAL A 141 -27.51 -5.41 6.55
N THR A 142 -28.07 -4.33 7.06
CA THR A 142 -29.20 -3.63 6.44
C THR A 142 -28.70 -2.49 5.57
N THR A 143 -28.69 -2.69 4.25
CA THR A 143 -28.32 -1.67 3.26
C THR A 143 -29.56 -1.33 2.45
N ASN A 144 -29.89 -0.04 2.30
CA ASN A 144 -31.02 0.42 1.47
C ASN A 144 -32.38 -0.25 1.81
N ASN A 145 -32.70 -0.39 3.10
CA ASN A 145 -33.91 -1.08 3.61
C ASN A 145 -34.01 -2.58 3.23
N VAL A 146 -32.93 -3.19 2.76
CA VAL A 146 -32.84 -4.63 2.52
C VAL A 146 -31.88 -5.25 3.52
N THR A 147 -32.33 -6.26 4.24
CA THR A 147 -31.50 -7.04 5.15
C THR A 147 -30.79 -8.13 4.37
N HIS A 148 -29.47 -7.99 4.19
CA HIS A 148 -28.64 -9.04 3.62
C HIS A 148 -28.21 -10.00 4.74
N SER A 149 -28.50 -11.29 4.55
CA SER A 149 -28.04 -12.35 5.45
C SER A 149 -26.59 -12.72 5.18
N PHE A 150 -25.96 -13.45 6.10
CA PHE A 150 -24.59 -13.97 5.90
C PHE A 150 -24.44 -14.79 4.61
N LEU A 151 -25.46 -15.58 4.22
CA LEU A 151 -25.43 -16.33 2.97
C LEU A 151 -25.49 -15.42 1.74
N ASP A 152 -26.22 -14.31 1.80
CA ASP A 152 -26.30 -13.35 0.71
C ASP A 152 -24.98 -12.59 0.57
N MET A 153 -24.41 -12.17 1.70
CA MET A 153 -23.10 -11.52 1.75
C MET A 153 -22.01 -12.43 1.17
N THR A 154 -21.98 -13.70 1.58
CA THR A 154 -20.99 -14.66 1.06
C THR A 154 -21.23 -15.01 -0.40
N SER A 155 -22.48 -15.19 -0.82
CA SER A 155 -22.81 -15.44 -2.22
C SER A 155 -22.40 -14.27 -3.14
N SER A 156 -22.44 -13.02 -2.64
CA SER A 156 -21.97 -11.84 -3.39
C SER A 156 -20.49 -11.86 -3.74
N PHE A 157 -19.66 -12.57 -2.97
CA PHE A 157 -18.23 -12.74 -3.29
C PHE A 157 -17.98 -13.89 -4.29
N GLN A 158 -19.00 -14.68 -4.64
CA GLN A 158 -18.93 -15.78 -5.59
C GLN A 158 -17.70 -16.68 -5.34
N SER A 159 -16.87 -16.93 -6.35
CA SER A 159 -15.66 -17.76 -6.25
C SER A 159 -14.53 -17.07 -5.49
N ALA A 160 -14.60 -15.75 -5.24
CA ALA A 160 -13.53 -15.01 -4.57
C ALA A 160 -13.33 -15.46 -3.11
N ILE A 161 -14.36 -16.00 -2.44
CA ILE A 161 -14.24 -16.54 -1.07
C ILE A 161 -13.18 -17.62 -0.98
N ILE A 162 -13.09 -18.48 -2.00
CA ILE A 162 -12.13 -19.60 -2.01
C ILE A 162 -10.80 -19.12 -2.59
N VAL A 163 -10.84 -18.28 -3.63
CA VAL A 163 -9.63 -17.83 -4.33
C VAL A 163 -8.79 -16.89 -3.48
N LEU A 164 -9.39 -15.95 -2.75
CA LEU A 164 -8.64 -14.93 -1.99
C LEU A 164 -7.76 -15.51 -0.87
N PRO A 165 -8.24 -16.45 -0.02
CA PRO A 165 -7.38 -17.07 1.00
C PRO A 165 -6.25 -17.89 0.38
N LEU A 166 -6.54 -18.69 -0.66
CA LEU A 166 -5.52 -19.48 -1.36
C LEU A 166 -4.44 -18.57 -1.97
N LEU A 167 -4.87 -17.49 -2.61
CA LEU A 167 -3.97 -16.51 -3.21
C LEU A 167 -3.13 -15.81 -2.13
N SER A 168 -3.73 -15.39 -1.01
CA SER A 168 -3.03 -14.75 0.10
C SER A 168 -1.97 -15.67 0.72
N ILE A 169 -2.26 -16.97 0.89
CA ILE A 169 -1.30 -17.96 1.37
C ILE A 169 -0.14 -18.14 0.37
N LEU A 170 -0.45 -18.29 -0.92
CA LEU A 170 0.57 -18.45 -1.96
C LEU A 170 1.48 -17.21 -2.06
N GLU A 171 0.92 -16.01 -1.96
CA GLU A 171 1.66 -14.76 -1.94
C GLU A 171 2.56 -14.67 -0.69
N ASN A 172 2.01 -14.94 0.50
CA ASN A 172 2.77 -14.89 1.74
C ASN A 172 3.95 -15.87 1.74
N ILE A 173 3.73 -17.13 1.33
CA ILE A 173 4.80 -18.14 1.23
C ILE A 173 5.86 -17.73 0.18
N SER A 174 5.43 -17.15 -0.94
CA SER A 174 6.35 -16.68 -1.98
C SER A 174 7.23 -15.55 -1.46
N LEU A 175 6.66 -14.59 -0.72
CA LEU A 175 7.40 -13.51 -0.10
C LEU A 175 8.35 -14.00 0.98
N ALA A 176 7.90 -14.93 1.85
CA ALA A 176 8.75 -15.54 2.84
C ALA A 176 9.99 -16.18 2.19
N LYS A 177 9.82 -16.90 1.07
CA LYS A 177 10.92 -17.51 0.29
C LYS A 177 11.90 -16.50 -0.29
N VAL A 178 11.41 -15.34 -0.72
CA VAL A 178 12.27 -14.25 -1.22
C VAL A 178 13.16 -13.68 -0.11
N PHE A 179 12.69 -13.65 1.13
CA PHE A 179 13.41 -13.07 2.27
C PHE A 179 14.09 -14.09 3.19
N SER A 180 13.95 -15.40 2.96
CA SER A 180 14.55 -16.39 3.86
C SER A 180 16.04 -16.61 3.68
N GLU A 181 16.67 -16.04 2.64
CA GLU A 181 18.11 -16.14 2.37
C GLU A 181 18.63 -17.59 2.38
N GLY A 182 17.82 -18.53 1.90
CA GLY A 182 18.15 -19.96 1.87
C GLY A 182 17.80 -20.72 3.16
N ARG A 183 17.23 -20.06 4.19
CA ARG A 183 16.65 -20.75 5.34
C ARG A 183 15.38 -21.48 4.94
N SER A 184 15.14 -22.63 5.57
CA SER A 184 13.91 -23.40 5.41
C SER A 184 12.71 -22.63 5.95
N ILE A 185 11.61 -22.64 5.20
CA ILE A 185 10.33 -22.07 5.62
C ILE A 185 9.33 -23.20 5.77
N ASP A 186 8.67 -23.26 6.91
CA ASP A 186 7.54 -24.13 7.12
C ASP A 186 6.27 -23.45 6.58
N ALA A 187 5.80 -23.93 5.43
CA ALA A 187 4.59 -23.42 4.78
C ALA A 187 3.33 -23.65 5.64
N THR A 188 3.29 -24.72 6.43
CA THR A 188 2.14 -25.02 7.30
C THR A 188 2.06 -24.00 8.43
N GLN A 189 3.21 -23.67 9.02
CA GLN A 189 3.29 -22.65 10.07
C GLN A 189 2.89 -21.27 9.53
N GLU A 190 3.39 -20.87 8.36
CA GLU A 190 3.03 -19.59 7.72
C GLU A 190 1.52 -19.52 7.39
N MET A 191 0.94 -20.62 6.91
CA MET A 191 -0.50 -20.69 6.63
C MET A 191 -1.34 -20.54 7.91
N LEU A 192 -0.98 -21.25 8.99
CA LEU A 192 -1.69 -21.16 10.26
C LEU A 192 -1.54 -19.76 10.89
N ALA A 193 -0.35 -19.18 10.84
CA ALA A 193 -0.10 -17.83 11.35
C ALA A 193 -0.95 -16.78 10.60
N LEU A 194 -1.00 -16.86 9.26
CA LEU A 194 -1.80 -15.96 8.44
C LEU A 194 -3.31 -16.14 8.67
N GLY A 195 -3.77 -17.38 8.85
CA GLY A 195 -5.17 -17.70 9.17
C GLY A 195 -5.60 -17.15 10.53
N LEU A 196 -4.78 -17.36 11.56
CA LEU A 196 -5.03 -16.80 12.90
C LEU A 196 -5.00 -15.26 12.87
N CYS A 197 -4.06 -14.65 12.16
CA CYS A 197 -3.98 -13.20 12.01
C CYS A 197 -5.27 -12.62 11.41
N ASN A 198 -5.76 -13.21 10.31
CA ASN A 198 -6.99 -12.79 9.65
C ASN A 198 -8.25 -13.06 10.50
N PHE A 199 -8.27 -14.16 11.27
CA PHE A 199 -9.36 -14.47 12.18
C PHE A 199 -9.48 -13.41 13.28
N PHE A 200 -8.38 -13.07 13.96
CA PHE A 200 -8.41 -12.05 15.01
C PHE A 200 -8.62 -10.64 14.46
N SER A 201 -8.09 -10.32 13.27
CA SER A 201 -8.26 -8.99 12.67
C SER A 201 -9.70 -8.71 12.22
N ALA A 202 -10.50 -9.76 11.97
CA ALA A 202 -11.92 -9.61 11.66
C ALA A 202 -12.72 -8.96 12.81
N PHE A 203 -12.30 -9.17 14.07
CA PHE A 203 -12.97 -8.60 15.25
C PHE A 203 -12.72 -7.09 15.44
N VAL A 204 -11.80 -6.52 14.67
CA VAL A 204 -11.52 -5.08 14.67
C VAL A 204 -11.91 -4.41 13.35
N GLY A 205 -12.65 -5.13 12.49
CA GLY A 205 -13.09 -4.63 11.18
C GLY A 205 -11.95 -4.42 10.18
N SER A 206 -10.83 -5.13 10.35
CA SER A 206 -9.72 -5.06 9.40
C SER A 206 -10.07 -5.73 8.06
N MET A 207 -9.55 -5.17 6.97
CA MET A 207 -9.47 -5.89 5.70
C MET A 207 -8.54 -7.11 5.82
N PRO A 208 -8.70 -8.14 4.97
CA PRO A 208 -7.81 -9.29 4.93
C PRO A 208 -6.34 -8.85 4.79
N VAL A 209 -5.51 -9.38 5.69
CA VAL A 209 -4.08 -9.09 5.76
C VAL A 209 -3.31 -10.14 4.96
N SER A 210 -2.25 -9.68 4.30
CA SER A 210 -1.26 -10.53 3.63
C SER A 210 0.16 -9.95 3.80
N GLY A 211 1.16 -10.72 3.37
CA GLY A 211 2.55 -10.28 3.35
C GLY A 211 2.74 -9.09 2.40
N ALA A 212 3.63 -8.15 2.77
CA ALA A 212 3.85 -6.94 1.99
C ALA A 212 5.30 -6.85 1.49
N LEU A 213 5.49 -7.02 0.18
CA LEU A 213 6.81 -6.99 -0.47
C LEU A 213 7.61 -5.72 -0.13
N SER A 214 7.00 -4.54 -0.29
CA SER A 214 7.70 -3.27 -0.06
C SER A 214 8.10 -3.08 1.40
N ARG A 215 7.25 -3.49 2.36
CA ARG A 215 7.54 -3.37 3.79
C ARG A 215 8.60 -4.39 4.21
N GLY A 216 8.51 -5.63 3.72
CA GLY A 216 9.52 -6.67 3.93
C GLY A 216 10.88 -6.29 3.38
N ALA A 217 10.94 -5.68 2.19
CA ALA A 217 12.19 -5.21 1.60
C ALA A 217 12.86 -4.10 2.42
N VAL A 218 12.09 -3.12 2.90
CA VAL A 218 12.62 -2.05 3.78
C VAL A 218 13.06 -2.63 5.12
N ASN A 219 12.29 -3.55 5.70
CA ASN A 219 12.63 -4.22 6.96
C ASN A 219 13.93 -5.03 6.84
N ASN A 220 14.10 -5.79 5.75
CA ASN A 220 15.33 -6.54 5.46
C ASN A 220 16.52 -5.61 5.19
N ALA A 221 16.33 -4.57 4.38
CA ALA A 221 17.38 -3.58 4.10
C ALA A 221 17.79 -2.77 5.34
N SER A 222 16.90 -2.65 6.33
CA SER A 222 17.19 -2.01 7.63
C SER A 222 17.90 -2.95 8.60
N GLY A 223 18.15 -4.20 8.22
CA GLY A 223 18.92 -5.17 9.03
C GLY A 223 18.13 -5.78 10.19
N VAL A 224 16.80 -5.80 10.12
CA VAL A 224 15.95 -6.44 11.15
C VAL A 224 16.10 -7.96 11.07
N LYS A 225 16.48 -8.59 12.19
CA LYS A 225 16.79 -10.02 12.25
C LYS A 225 15.75 -10.86 13.00
N THR A 226 14.82 -10.23 13.71
CA THR A 226 13.83 -10.91 14.55
C THR A 226 12.42 -10.44 14.22
N THR A 227 11.43 -11.30 14.51
CA THR A 227 10.01 -10.98 14.36
C THR A 227 9.54 -9.86 15.29
N CYS A 228 10.31 -9.54 16.34
CA CYS A 228 10.05 -8.42 17.24
C CYS A 228 9.99 -7.06 16.53
N GLY A 229 10.61 -6.92 15.35
CA GLY A 229 10.45 -5.73 14.51
C GLY A 229 8.98 -5.46 14.15
N GLY A 230 8.18 -6.52 13.97
CA GLY A 230 6.74 -6.42 13.74
C GLY A 230 5.97 -5.83 14.93
N ILE A 231 6.36 -6.17 16.15
CA ILE A 231 5.76 -5.61 17.38
C ILE A 231 6.04 -4.11 17.46
N TYR A 232 7.28 -3.69 17.20
CA TYR A 232 7.64 -2.27 17.17
C TYR A 232 6.83 -1.51 16.12
N THR A 233 6.69 -2.06 14.91
CA THR A 233 5.87 -1.42 13.88
C THR A 233 4.39 -1.39 14.25
N GLY A 234 3.88 -2.39 14.97
CA GLY A 234 2.47 -2.44 15.40
C GLY A 234 2.13 -1.47 16.54
N ILE A 235 3.11 -1.08 17.36
CA ILE A 235 2.91 -0.05 18.40
C ILE A 235 2.90 1.37 17.80
N LEU A 236 3.63 1.55 16.70
CA LEU A 236 3.79 2.85 16.05
C LEU A 236 2.56 3.26 15.20
N VAL A 237 1.86 2.27 14.63
CA VAL A 237 0.68 2.44 13.77
C VAL A 237 -0.59 2.47 14.61
#